data_AF-A0A2K9H9B0-F1
#
_entry.id   AF-A0A2K9H9B0-F1
#
_cell.length_a   1.000
_cell.length_b   1.000
_cell.length_c   1.000
_cell.angle_alpha   90.00
_cell.angle_beta   90.00
_cell.angle_gamma   90.00
#
_symmetry.space_group_name_H-M   'P 1'
#
loop_
_entity.id
_entity.type
_entity.pdbx_description
1 polymer ?
#
loop_
_entity_poly.entity_id
_entity_poly.type
_entity_poly.pdbx_seq_one_letter_code
_entity_poly.pdbx_strand_id
1 'polypeptide(L)'
;MGKRLSDNLSSAYIDAANRLNGKRARRKIIAYVEAYDDIFFWRTVLSGFENEERYFEVMLPSRLNLTKGKRSVLMNLVSQNIGENMIACVDADYDYLLQGTTPLSDEVNNNPYVFHTYAYAIENLQCYAPSLHDVTVAVTLNDHSIFNFEEFLKLYSESIHPLFVWSIWHYRQGIHRRFTISDFNRVVEIGNFSLQGATESIQRLRHKVQMRVRQLQKENPNAKESYLKLKDELRSLGVTPSTTYLYIQGHHLFDNIVVPVLKRVCDLLVREREDEINRNAVHDTQRRNELSSYGHSTEAIIPMLRRNVGYTNAEPFLRLKEDIYTFLNPPSQQPTD
;
A
#
# COMPACT_ATOMS: atom_id res chain seq x y z
N MET A 1 -10.72 -32.99 20.73
CA MET A 1 -9.72 -32.95 19.64
C MET A 1 -8.43 -32.40 20.20
N GLY A 2 -7.32 -33.13 20.12
CA GLY A 2 -6.03 -32.70 20.68
C GLY A 2 -5.40 -31.60 19.83
N LYS A 3 -5.06 -30.47 20.45
CA LYS A 3 -4.26 -29.40 19.82
C LYS A 3 -2.85 -29.94 19.53
N ARG A 4 -2.33 -29.75 18.33
CA ARG A 4 -0.94 -30.09 17.97
C ARG A 4 0.01 -29.05 18.55
N LEU A 5 1.30 -29.38 18.68
CA LEU A 5 2.32 -28.44 19.19
C LEU A 5 2.42 -27.16 18.33
N SER A 6 2.20 -27.30 17.02
CA SER A 6 2.07 -26.19 16.06
C SER A 6 0.95 -25.21 16.39
N ASP A 7 -0.05 -25.67 17.14
CA ASP A 7 -1.30 -24.93 17.40
C ASP A 7 -1.19 -24.10 18.69
N ASN A 8 -0.04 -24.18 19.37
CA ASN A 8 0.33 -23.40 20.56
C ASN A 8 1.58 -22.53 20.31
N LEU A 9 1.89 -22.22 19.05
CA LEU A 9 2.93 -21.25 18.73
C LEU A 9 2.52 -19.88 19.25
N SER A 10 3.12 -19.48 20.37
CA SER A 10 2.96 -18.16 21.00
C SER A 10 4.28 -17.41 21.04
N SER A 11 4.22 -16.10 21.26
CA SER A 11 5.40 -15.27 21.51
C SER A 11 6.27 -15.84 22.64
N ALA A 12 5.65 -16.38 23.70
CA ALA A 12 6.36 -17.02 24.81
C ALA A 12 7.09 -18.31 24.37
N TYR A 13 6.50 -19.09 23.46
CA TYR A 13 7.17 -20.27 22.89
C TYR A 13 8.40 -19.86 22.06
N ILE A 14 8.27 -18.82 21.23
CA ILE A 14 9.41 -18.30 20.44
C ILE A 14 10.47 -17.70 21.37
N ASP A 15 10.09 -17.03 22.44
CA ASP A 15 11.01 -16.53 23.45
C ASP A 15 11.79 -17.65 24.12
N ALA A 16 11.10 -18.72 24.54
CA ALA A 16 11.74 -19.90 25.12
C ALA A 16 12.71 -20.55 24.12
N ALA A 17 12.33 -20.68 22.85
CA ALA A 17 13.21 -21.19 21.79
C ALA A 17 14.44 -20.28 21.57
N ASN A 18 14.26 -18.95 21.60
CA ASN A 18 15.36 -17.99 21.52
C ASN A 18 16.34 -18.16 22.69
N ARG A 19 15.85 -18.36 23.92
CA ARG A 19 16.69 -18.58 25.12
C ARG A 19 17.44 -19.92 25.12
N LEU A 20 16.90 -20.94 24.46
CA LEU A 20 17.55 -22.25 24.32
C LEU A 20 18.69 -22.23 23.30
N ASN A 21 18.72 -21.25 22.40
CA ASN A 21 19.84 -21.07 21.48
C ASN A 21 21.09 -20.59 22.23
N GLY A 22 22.28 -20.81 21.65
CA GLY A 22 23.54 -20.39 22.27
C GLY A 22 23.60 -18.89 22.54
N LYS A 23 24.45 -18.45 23.50
CA LYS A 23 24.57 -17.03 23.91
C LYS A 23 24.88 -16.02 22.80
N ARG A 24 25.35 -16.49 21.63
CA ARG A 24 25.66 -15.67 20.44
C ARG A 24 24.60 -15.78 19.34
N ALA A 25 23.50 -16.49 19.59
CA ALA A 25 22.45 -16.67 18.60
C ALA A 25 21.59 -15.41 18.53
N ARG A 26 21.25 -15.02 17.30
CA ARG A 26 20.33 -13.91 17.02
C ARG A 26 18.93 -14.27 17.51
N ARG A 27 18.27 -13.33 18.19
CA ARG A 27 16.85 -13.38 18.55
C ARG A 27 16.00 -13.42 17.28
N LYS A 28 15.17 -14.45 17.16
CA LYS A 28 14.18 -14.57 16.07
C LYS A 28 12.88 -13.86 16.45
N ILE A 29 12.37 -13.03 15.55
CA ILE A 29 11.03 -12.45 15.63
C ILE A 29 10.21 -12.95 14.44
N ILE A 30 9.02 -13.53 14.70
CA ILE A 30 8.11 -13.97 13.65
C ILE A 30 7.18 -12.82 13.27
N ALA A 31 7.08 -12.50 11.99
CA ALA A 31 6.13 -11.53 11.46
C ALA A 31 5.07 -12.24 10.61
N TYR A 32 3.81 -12.19 11.05
CA TYR A 32 2.69 -12.76 10.31
C TYR A 32 2.06 -11.75 9.36
N VAL A 33 1.90 -12.13 8.10
CA VAL A 33 1.26 -11.31 7.05
C VAL A 33 -0.05 -11.91 6.55
N GLU A 34 -0.84 -11.13 5.80
CA GLU A 34 -2.19 -11.53 5.34
C GLU A 34 -2.18 -12.42 4.11
N ALA A 35 -1.27 -12.13 3.18
CA ALA A 35 -1.15 -12.76 1.88
C ALA A 35 0.31 -13.04 1.49
N TYR A 36 0.48 -13.92 0.50
CA TYR A 36 1.80 -14.25 -0.05
C TYR A 36 2.46 -13.03 -0.71
N ASP A 37 1.66 -12.18 -1.35
CA ASP A 37 2.15 -11.00 -2.06
C ASP A 37 2.73 -9.95 -1.08
N ASP A 38 2.34 -9.99 0.20
CA ASP A 38 2.80 -9.07 1.24
C ASP A 38 4.19 -9.45 1.79
N ILE A 39 4.61 -10.71 1.64
CA ILE A 39 5.86 -11.23 2.22
C ILE A 39 7.04 -10.38 1.76
N PHE A 40 7.09 -10.04 0.47
CA PHE A 40 8.21 -9.26 -0.09
C PHE A 40 8.27 -7.85 0.51
N PHE A 41 7.13 -7.17 0.63
CA PHE A 41 7.06 -5.84 1.24
C PHE A 41 7.55 -5.88 2.69
N TRP A 42 6.94 -6.72 3.53
CA TRP A 42 7.28 -6.79 4.95
C TRP A 42 8.70 -7.30 5.19
N ARG A 43 9.19 -8.22 4.35
CA ARG A 43 10.60 -8.64 4.40
C ARG A 43 11.53 -7.47 4.11
N THR A 44 11.20 -6.64 3.12
CA THR A 44 11.98 -5.45 2.79
C THR A 44 12.00 -4.47 3.96
N VAL A 45 10.84 -4.14 4.53
CA VAL A 45 10.74 -3.23 5.69
C VAL A 45 11.56 -3.73 6.88
N LEU A 46 11.32 -4.98 7.29
CA LEU A 46 11.89 -5.56 8.51
C LEU A 46 13.39 -5.86 8.36
N SER A 47 13.88 -6.15 7.15
CA SER A 47 15.32 -6.37 6.90
C SER A 47 16.18 -5.17 7.30
N GLY A 48 15.64 -3.94 7.20
CA GLY A 48 16.32 -2.73 7.62
C GLY A 48 16.54 -2.62 9.14
N PHE A 49 15.93 -3.50 9.93
CA PHE A 49 16.04 -3.52 11.39
C PHE A 49 16.79 -4.75 11.92
N GLU A 50 17.32 -5.60 11.04
CA GLU A 50 18.12 -6.76 11.43
C GLU A 50 19.55 -6.38 11.79
N ASN A 51 20.14 -7.09 12.75
CA ASN A 51 21.51 -6.90 13.18
C ASN A 51 22.09 -8.20 13.79
N GLU A 52 23.25 -8.11 14.43
CA GLU A 52 23.93 -9.24 15.11
C GLU A 52 23.12 -9.82 16.28
N GLU A 53 22.13 -9.08 16.80
CA GLU A 53 21.31 -9.49 17.92
C GLU A 53 19.94 -10.04 17.49
N ARG A 54 19.42 -9.66 16.31
CA ARG A 54 18.06 -10.04 15.89
C ARG A 54 17.86 -10.25 14.38
N TYR A 55 16.85 -11.03 14.05
CA TYR A 55 16.35 -11.23 12.68
C TYR A 55 14.86 -11.51 12.65
N PHE A 56 14.26 -11.31 11.48
CA PHE A 56 12.84 -11.54 11.24
C PHE A 56 12.61 -12.72 10.29
N GLU A 57 11.59 -13.52 10.59
CA GLU A 57 11.02 -14.47 9.64
C GLU A 57 9.58 -14.06 9.31
N VAL A 58 9.35 -13.72 8.04
CA VAL A 58 8.04 -13.28 7.55
C VAL A 58 7.31 -14.48 6.98
N MET A 59 6.10 -14.76 7.47
CA MET A 59 5.33 -15.93 7.06
C MET A 59 3.82 -15.71 7.17
N LEU A 60 3.04 -16.62 6.60
CA LEU A 60 1.60 -16.68 6.83
C LEU A 60 1.28 -17.46 8.11
N PRO A 61 0.19 -17.13 8.82
CA PRO A 61 -0.29 -17.96 9.92
C PRO A 61 -0.63 -19.38 9.43
N SER A 62 -0.25 -20.39 10.21
CA SER A 62 -0.28 -21.80 9.80
C SER A 62 -1.65 -22.31 9.33
N ARG A 63 -1.62 -23.18 8.30
CA ARG A 63 -2.70 -23.69 7.42
C ARG A 63 -3.91 -24.42 8.04
N LEU A 64 -4.16 -24.35 9.34
CA LEU A 64 -5.26 -25.11 9.94
C LEU A 64 -6.65 -24.65 9.49
N ASN A 65 -6.77 -23.40 9.05
CA ASN A 65 -7.93 -22.91 8.31
C ASN A 65 -7.44 -22.17 7.05
N LEU A 66 -7.94 -22.56 5.89
CA LEU A 66 -7.67 -21.91 4.58
C LEU A 66 -8.22 -20.46 4.48
N THR A 67 -8.64 -19.87 5.59
CA THR A 67 -9.12 -18.49 5.67
C THR A 67 -7.92 -17.53 5.59
N LYS A 68 -7.70 -16.97 4.40
CA LYS A 68 -6.73 -15.91 4.12
C LYS A 68 -7.28 -14.53 4.51
N GLY A 69 -6.39 -13.54 4.65
CA GLY A 69 -6.72 -12.13 4.85
C GLY A 69 -6.65 -11.65 6.31
N LYS A 70 -6.74 -10.34 6.49
CA LYS A 70 -6.65 -9.58 7.74
C LYS A 70 -7.23 -10.28 8.98
N ARG A 71 -8.44 -10.82 8.87
CA ARG A 71 -9.11 -11.48 9.99
C ARG A 71 -8.37 -12.70 10.53
N SER A 72 -7.65 -13.47 9.71
CA SER A 72 -6.94 -14.65 10.22
C SER A 72 -5.65 -14.28 10.94
N VAL A 73 -4.93 -13.28 10.44
CA VAL A 73 -3.74 -12.71 11.11
C VAL A 73 -4.15 -12.12 12.45
N LEU A 74 -5.22 -11.34 12.47
CA LEU A 74 -5.67 -10.68 13.69
C LEU A 74 -6.41 -11.62 14.66
N MET A 75 -7.02 -12.71 14.19
CA MET A 75 -7.59 -13.72 15.12
C MET A 75 -6.50 -14.44 15.95
N ASN A 76 -5.27 -14.51 15.46
CA ASN A 76 -4.14 -14.97 16.27
C ASN A 76 -3.78 -13.96 17.39
N LEU A 77 -4.11 -12.66 17.24
CA LEU A 77 -3.98 -11.66 18.31
C LEU A 77 -5.00 -11.91 19.42
N VAL A 78 -6.27 -12.14 19.03
CA VAL A 78 -7.39 -12.37 19.96
C VAL A 78 -7.18 -13.63 20.80
N SER A 79 -6.40 -14.59 20.31
CA SER A 79 -6.01 -15.80 21.05
C SER A 79 -4.78 -15.62 21.96
N GLN A 80 -4.32 -14.38 22.21
CA GLN A 80 -3.22 -13.99 23.11
C GLN A 80 -1.85 -14.63 22.77
N ASN A 81 -1.63 -15.00 21.51
CA ASN A 81 -0.38 -15.65 21.10
C ASN A 81 0.72 -14.67 20.64
N ILE A 82 0.44 -13.37 20.58
CA ILE A 82 1.34 -12.36 20.00
C ILE A 82 2.06 -11.58 21.12
N GLY A 83 3.27 -11.09 20.83
CA GLY A 83 4.09 -10.32 21.76
C GLY A 83 5.44 -9.96 21.14
N GLU A 84 6.45 -9.62 21.93
CA GLU A 84 7.71 -9.10 21.40
C GLU A 84 8.45 -9.99 20.37
N ASN A 85 8.24 -11.31 20.43
CA ASN A 85 8.87 -12.28 19.51
C ASN A 85 7.94 -12.73 18.37
N MET A 86 6.71 -12.19 18.31
CA MET A 86 5.69 -12.56 17.33
C MET A 86 4.79 -11.37 17.08
N ILE A 87 4.87 -10.77 15.89
CA ILE A 87 4.14 -9.56 15.49
C ILE A 87 3.19 -9.86 14.33
N ALA A 88 2.17 -9.03 14.18
CA ALA A 88 1.25 -9.05 13.04
C ALA A 88 1.52 -7.86 12.11
N CYS A 89 1.41 -8.09 10.81
CA CYS A 89 1.73 -7.14 9.76
C CYS A 89 0.58 -7.13 8.74
N VAL A 90 -0.16 -6.03 8.66
CA VAL A 90 -1.46 -5.96 7.94
C VAL A 90 -1.57 -4.72 7.06
N ASP A 91 -2.46 -4.73 6.08
CA ASP A 91 -2.87 -3.52 5.39
C ASP A 91 -3.82 -2.70 6.28
N ALA A 92 -3.72 -1.38 6.25
CA ALA A 92 -4.62 -0.53 7.04
C ALA A 92 -6.07 -0.60 6.56
N ASP A 93 -6.32 -0.80 5.26
CA ASP A 93 -7.61 -0.49 4.65
C ASP A 93 -8.07 0.92 5.08
N TYR A 94 -9.32 1.03 5.55
CA TYR A 94 -9.80 2.21 6.27
C TYR A 94 -9.54 2.17 7.77
N ASP A 95 -9.12 1.04 8.35
CA ASP A 95 -9.03 0.85 9.80
C ASP A 95 -8.10 1.85 10.48
N TYR A 96 -6.99 2.26 9.83
CA TYR A 96 -6.19 3.39 10.29
C TYR A 96 -7.05 4.66 10.40
N LEU A 97 -7.77 5.01 9.35
CA LEU A 97 -8.59 6.24 9.31
C LEU A 97 -9.90 6.16 10.09
N LEU A 98 -10.32 4.99 10.56
CA LEU A 98 -11.50 4.82 11.42
C LEU A 98 -11.22 5.11 12.90
N GLN A 99 -9.96 5.13 13.32
CA GLN A 99 -9.52 5.60 14.65
C GLN A 99 -10.37 5.03 15.81
N GLY A 100 -10.53 3.71 15.86
CA GLY A 100 -11.26 3.01 16.94
C GLY A 100 -12.77 2.94 16.77
N THR A 101 -13.34 3.40 15.63
CA THR A 101 -14.80 3.29 15.41
C THR A 101 -15.29 1.82 15.35
N THR A 102 -14.41 0.89 14.96
CA THR A 102 -14.69 -0.54 14.96
C THR A 102 -13.67 -1.26 15.85
N PRO A 103 -13.99 -2.44 16.41
CA PRO A 103 -13.01 -3.22 17.16
C PRO A 103 -11.76 -3.56 16.36
N LEU A 104 -11.91 -3.75 15.04
CA LEU A 104 -10.80 -4.00 14.13
C LEU A 104 -9.89 -2.77 14.00
N SER A 105 -10.50 -1.58 13.86
CA SER A 105 -9.78 -0.32 13.83
C SER A 105 -9.07 -0.04 15.15
N ASP A 106 -9.70 -0.34 16.28
CA ASP A 106 -9.08 -0.21 17.59
C ASP A 106 -7.82 -1.11 17.70
N GLU A 107 -7.93 -2.37 17.29
CA GLU A 107 -6.82 -3.32 17.28
C GLU A 107 -5.66 -2.85 16.39
N VAL A 108 -5.97 -2.37 15.18
CA VAL A 108 -4.96 -1.88 14.23
C VAL A 108 -4.22 -0.64 14.78
N ASN A 109 -4.93 0.28 15.44
CA ASN A 109 -4.34 1.56 15.86
C ASN A 109 -3.66 1.48 17.24
N ASN A 110 -4.10 0.59 18.13
CA ASN A 110 -3.71 0.62 19.54
C ASN A 110 -2.93 -0.63 20.01
N ASN A 111 -2.85 -1.71 19.22
CA ASN A 111 -2.08 -2.89 19.61
C ASN A 111 -0.58 -2.71 19.30
N PRO A 112 0.32 -2.75 20.31
CA PRO A 112 1.76 -2.52 20.12
C PRO A 112 2.49 -3.61 19.32
N TYR A 113 1.82 -4.73 19.05
CA TYR A 113 2.37 -5.85 18.28
C TYR A 113 1.75 -5.98 16.88
N VAL A 114 0.91 -5.01 16.49
CA VAL A 114 0.33 -4.91 15.15
C VAL A 114 0.99 -3.76 14.41
N PHE A 115 1.68 -4.09 13.34
CA PHE A 115 2.18 -3.12 12.39
C PHE A 115 1.27 -3.11 11.18
N HIS A 116 0.97 -1.92 10.67
CA HIS A 116 0.13 -1.78 9.50
C HIS A 116 0.71 -0.76 8.53
N THR A 117 0.33 -0.88 7.26
CA THR A 117 0.60 0.22 6.32
C THR A 117 -0.12 1.47 6.79
N TYR A 118 0.49 2.65 6.72
CA TYR A 118 -0.24 3.91 6.94
C TYR A 118 -0.97 4.38 5.67
N ALA A 119 -0.55 3.88 4.50
CA ALA A 119 -1.32 3.92 3.27
C ALA A 119 -2.45 2.87 3.34
N TYR A 120 -3.45 2.95 2.46
CA TYR A 120 -4.58 2.01 2.46
C TYR A 120 -4.09 0.55 2.39
N ALA A 121 -3.17 0.25 1.48
CA ALA A 121 -2.55 -1.07 1.33
C ALA A 121 -1.15 -0.97 0.72
N ILE A 122 -0.44 -2.10 0.64
CA ILE A 122 0.86 -2.22 -0.03
C ILE A 122 0.80 -1.74 -1.49
N GLU A 123 -0.28 -2.03 -2.24
CA GLU A 123 -0.42 -1.59 -3.63
C GLU A 123 -0.36 -0.06 -3.77
N ASN A 124 -0.82 0.68 -2.76
CA ASN A 124 -0.76 2.14 -2.77
C ASN A 124 0.67 2.64 -2.70
N LEU A 125 1.52 1.99 -1.88
CA LEU A 125 2.94 2.31 -1.79
C LEU A 125 3.68 1.91 -3.07
N GLN A 126 3.37 0.75 -3.65
CA GLN A 126 3.90 0.34 -4.96
C GLN A 126 3.57 1.35 -6.07
N CYS A 127 2.45 2.05 -5.94
CA CYS A 127 1.99 3.11 -6.83
C CYS A 127 2.50 4.52 -6.48
N TYR A 128 3.50 4.65 -5.60
CA TYR A 128 3.99 5.95 -5.14
C TYR A 128 4.50 6.81 -6.30
N ALA A 129 3.85 7.95 -6.54
CA ALA A 129 3.97 8.74 -7.76
C ALA A 129 5.42 9.11 -8.15
N PRO A 130 6.28 9.58 -7.22
CA PRO A 130 7.67 9.93 -7.56
C PRO A 130 8.50 8.76 -8.10
N SER A 131 8.12 7.52 -7.79
CA SER A 131 8.85 6.32 -8.24
C SER A 131 8.36 5.75 -9.58
N LEU A 132 7.25 6.26 -10.13
CA LEU A 132 6.64 5.65 -11.31
C LEU A 132 7.45 5.88 -12.60
N HIS A 133 8.23 6.97 -12.69
CA HIS A 133 9.16 7.16 -13.81
C HIS A 133 10.18 6.03 -13.85
N ASP A 134 10.85 5.74 -12.73
CA ASP A 134 11.84 4.66 -12.63
C ASP A 134 11.26 3.29 -13.01
N VAL A 135 9.98 3.04 -12.69
CA VAL A 135 9.28 1.83 -13.14
C VAL A 135 9.16 1.80 -14.66
N THR A 136 8.84 2.92 -15.32
CA THR A 136 8.82 2.96 -16.79
C THR A 136 10.19 2.74 -17.40
N VAL A 137 11.26 3.26 -16.79
CA VAL A 137 12.63 3.02 -17.23
C VAL A 137 13.01 1.55 -17.07
N ALA A 138 12.68 0.92 -15.95
CA ALA A 138 12.95 -0.50 -15.72
C ALA A 138 12.18 -1.42 -16.68
N VAL A 139 10.95 -1.05 -17.04
CA VAL A 139 10.10 -1.80 -17.97
C VAL A 139 10.60 -1.68 -19.42
N THR A 140 10.99 -0.47 -19.83
CA THR A 140 11.21 -0.14 -21.24
C THR A 140 12.67 0.05 -21.61
N LEU A 141 13.59 0.14 -20.65
CA LEU A 141 14.99 0.51 -20.89
C LEU A 141 15.12 1.84 -21.66
N ASN A 142 14.19 2.75 -21.40
CA ASN A 142 14.13 4.08 -21.99
C ASN A 142 13.83 5.12 -20.90
N ASP A 143 14.75 6.08 -20.72
CA ASP A 143 14.71 7.12 -19.69
C ASP A 143 14.09 8.44 -20.17
N HIS A 144 13.47 8.45 -21.36
CA HIS A 144 12.81 9.64 -21.85
C HIS A 144 11.56 9.97 -21.02
N SER A 145 11.59 11.09 -20.31
CA SER A 145 10.47 11.57 -19.49
C SER A 145 9.36 12.21 -20.34
N ILE A 146 8.40 11.39 -20.79
CA ILE A 146 7.26 11.83 -21.62
C ILE A 146 5.96 12.11 -20.84
N PHE A 147 5.90 11.80 -19.54
CA PHE A 147 4.70 11.96 -18.72
C PHE A 147 5.03 12.29 -17.25
N ASN A 148 4.33 13.28 -16.69
CA ASN A 148 4.49 13.68 -15.29
C ASN A 148 3.48 12.93 -14.40
N PHE A 149 3.92 11.81 -13.81
CA PHE A 149 3.11 10.98 -12.92
C PHE A 149 2.72 11.70 -11.63
N GLU A 150 3.63 12.49 -11.05
CA GLU A 150 3.40 13.21 -9.81
C GLU A 150 2.27 14.22 -9.93
N GLU A 151 2.30 15.07 -10.96
CA GLU A 151 1.25 16.07 -11.20
C GLU A 151 -0.07 15.39 -11.56
N PHE A 152 -0.05 14.31 -12.36
CA PHE A 152 -1.26 13.55 -12.67
C PHE A 152 -1.92 12.97 -11.41
N LEU A 153 -1.17 12.27 -10.56
CA LEU A 153 -1.71 11.65 -9.34
C LEU A 153 -2.08 12.68 -8.27
N LYS A 154 -1.40 13.83 -8.22
CA LYS A 154 -1.79 14.97 -7.40
C LYS A 154 -3.15 15.52 -7.85
N LEU A 155 -3.33 15.83 -9.13
CA LEU A 155 -4.59 16.35 -9.67
C LEU A 155 -5.74 15.34 -9.54
N TYR A 156 -5.44 14.05 -9.70
CA TYR A 156 -6.37 12.96 -9.41
C TYR A 156 -6.79 12.99 -7.93
N SER A 157 -5.82 13.02 -7.01
CA SER A 157 -6.05 13.06 -5.56
C SER A 157 -6.90 14.25 -5.13
N GLU A 158 -6.54 15.46 -5.59
CA GLU A 158 -7.27 16.68 -5.26
C GLU A 158 -8.72 16.63 -5.76
N SER A 159 -8.94 15.99 -6.92
CA SER A 159 -10.27 15.85 -7.52
C SER A 159 -11.16 14.88 -6.73
N ILE A 160 -10.58 13.81 -6.16
CA ILE A 160 -11.33 12.80 -5.42
C ILE A 160 -11.44 13.08 -3.91
N HIS A 161 -10.56 13.93 -3.36
CA HIS A 161 -10.43 14.16 -1.92
C HIS A 161 -11.75 14.51 -1.21
N PRO A 162 -12.62 15.42 -1.70
CA PRO A 162 -13.88 15.70 -1.03
C PRO A 162 -14.81 14.48 -0.92
N LEU A 163 -14.83 13.63 -1.95
CA LEU A 163 -15.61 12.40 -1.93
C LEU A 163 -14.98 11.33 -1.05
N PHE A 164 -13.64 11.32 -0.97
CA PHE A 164 -12.91 10.43 -0.07
C PHE A 164 -13.25 10.71 1.40
N VAL A 165 -13.26 11.99 1.81
CA VAL A 165 -13.71 12.39 3.16
C VAL A 165 -15.13 11.90 3.43
N TRP A 166 -16.04 12.02 2.45
CA TRP A 166 -17.37 11.44 2.57
C TRP A 166 -17.37 9.91 2.71
N SER A 167 -16.49 9.21 1.99
CA SER A 167 -16.35 7.75 2.13
C SER A 167 -16.01 7.40 3.58
N ILE A 168 -14.94 7.97 4.15
CA ILE A 168 -14.56 7.73 5.55
C ILE A 168 -15.66 8.16 6.51
N TRP A 169 -16.33 9.30 6.26
CA TRP A 169 -17.44 9.77 7.09
C TRP A 169 -18.54 8.73 7.21
N HIS A 170 -18.99 8.14 6.09
CA HIS A 170 -20.04 7.11 6.12
C HIS A 170 -19.62 5.86 6.90
N TYR A 171 -18.34 5.47 6.83
CA TYR A 171 -17.81 4.36 7.62
C TYR A 171 -17.76 4.71 9.12
N ARG A 172 -17.29 5.91 9.47
CA ARG A 172 -17.26 6.36 10.88
C ARG A 172 -18.64 6.56 11.50
N GLN A 173 -19.64 6.89 10.69
CA GLN A 173 -21.03 6.99 11.14
C GLN A 173 -21.75 5.63 11.20
N GLY A 174 -21.09 4.52 10.82
CA GLY A 174 -21.72 3.19 10.79
C GLY A 174 -22.78 3.01 9.68
N ILE A 175 -22.86 3.93 8.71
CA ILE A 175 -23.85 3.94 7.62
C ILE A 175 -23.23 3.69 6.24
N HIS A 176 -22.06 3.06 6.19
CA HIS A 176 -21.31 2.75 4.95
C HIS A 176 -22.14 2.04 3.88
N ARG A 177 -23.22 1.33 4.22
CA ARG A 177 -24.13 0.72 3.24
C ARG A 177 -24.81 1.75 2.32
N ARG A 178 -24.88 3.02 2.71
CA ARG A 178 -25.43 4.12 1.88
C ARG A 178 -24.41 4.67 0.88
N PHE A 179 -23.12 4.48 1.15
CA PHE A 179 -22.03 4.85 0.26
C PHE A 179 -20.83 3.95 0.54
N THR A 180 -20.77 2.85 -0.20
CA THR A 180 -19.75 1.82 -0.02
C THR A 180 -18.43 2.21 -0.70
N ILE A 181 -17.33 1.52 -0.35
CA ILE A 181 -16.07 1.66 -1.10
C ILE A 181 -16.23 1.34 -2.59
N SER A 182 -17.09 0.39 -2.95
CA SER A 182 -17.39 0.06 -4.35
C SER A 182 -18.15 1.20 -5.06
N ASP A 183 -19.01 1.92 -4.35
CA ASP A 183 -19.66 3.13 -4.88
C ASP A 183 -18.66 4.27 -5.04
N PHE A 184 -17.72 4.42 -4.09
CA PHE A 184 -16.62 5.36 -4.20
C PHE A 184 -15.78 5.08 -5.45
N ASN A 185 -15.27 3.85 -5.61
CA ASN A 185 -14.43 3.44 -6.73
C ASN A 185 -15.09 3.74 -8.08
N ARG A 186 -16.36 3.37 -8.25
CA ARG A 186 -17.12 3.64 -9.49
C ARG A 186 -17.16 5.13 -9.83
N VAL A 187 -17.28 5.99 -8.82
CA VAL A 187 -17.28 7.44 -9.00
C VAL A 187 -15.88 7.98 -9.29
N VAL A 188 -14.81 7.33 -8.82
CA VAL A 188 -13.44 7.83 -9.03
C VAL A 188 -12.69 7.20 -10.21
N GLU A 189 -13.27 6.21 -10.89
CA GLU A 189 -12.73 5.66 -12.14
C GLU A 189 -12.54 6.72 -13.24
N ILE A 190 -11.45 6.60 -14.00
CA ILE A 190 -11.15 7.49 -15.13
C ILE A 190 -11.69 6.95 -16.46
N GLY A 191 -11.92 5.64 -16.57
CA GLY A 191 -12.37 4.99 -17.81
C GLY A 191 -11.26 4.92 -18.86
N ASN A 192 -11.60 5.16 -20.14
CA ASN A 192 -10.63 5.12 -21.23
C ASN A 192 -9.60 6.26 -21.12
N PHE A 193 -8.36 5.91 -20.77
CA PHE A 193 -7.25 6.84 -20.65
C PHE A 193 -6.40 6.94 -21.93
N SER A 194 -6.03 8.17 -22.29
CA SER A 194 -5.00 8.51 -23.27
C SER A 194 -4.11 9.62 -22.71
N LEU A 195 -2.84 9.67 -23.14
CA LEU A 195 -1.89 10.66 -22.64
C LEU A 195 -2.26 12.09 -23.05
N GLN A 196 -2.70 12.26 -24.30
CA GLN A 196 -3.17 13.56 -24.80
C GLN A 196 -4.44 14.02 -24.07
N GLY A 197 -5.29 13.08 -23.64
CA GLY A 197 -6.55 13.35 -22.93
C GLY A 197 -6.44 13.32 -21.41
N ALA A 198 -5.23 13.32 -20.83
CA ALA A 198 -5.03 13.20 -19.38
C ALA A 198 -5.72 14.35 -18.62
N THR A 199 -5.53 15.60 -19.08
CA THR A 199 -6.16 16.79 -18.48
C THR A 199 -7.68 16.73 -18.55
N GLU A 200 -8.24 16.39 -19.72
CA GLU A 200 -9.70 16.25 -19.89
C GLU A 200 -10.27 15.13 -19.01
N SER A 201 -9.53 14.05 -18.86
CA SER A 201 -9.89 12.92 -18.01
C SER A 201 -10.03 13.33 -16.54
N ILE A 202 -9.07 14.13 -16.04
CA ILE A 202 -9.15 14.72 -14.70
C ILE A 202 -10.33 15.69 -14.57
N GLN A 203 -10.60 16.51 -15.58
CA GLN A 203 -11.75 17.44 -15.54
C GLN A 203 -13.09 16.70 -15.50
N ARG A 204 -13.25 15.63 -16.30
CA ARG A 204 -14.44 14.77 -16.26
C ARG A 204 -14.61 14.10 -14.90
N LEU A 205 -13.53 13.58 -14.33
CA LEU A 205 -13.51 13.00 -12.99
C LEU A 205 -13.96 14.03 -11.95
N ARG A 206 -13.39 15.24 -11.97
CA ARG A 206 -13.73 16.32 -11.06
C ARG A 206 -15.21 16.67 -11.13
N HIS A 207 -15.79 16.74 -12.33
CA HIS A 207 -17.23 17.00 -12.49
C HIS A 207 -18.09 15.86 -11.91
N LYS A 208 -17.75 14.61 -12.21
CA LYS A 208 -18.43 13.41 -11.67
C LYS A 208 -18.38 13.39 -10.13
N VAL A 209 -17.22 13.66 -9.54
CA VAL A 209 -17.03 13.74 -8.09
C VAL A 209 -17.87 14.87 -7.49
N GLN A 210 -17.84 16.08 -8.07
CA GLN A 210 -18.62 17.21 -7.59
C GLN A 210 -20.13 16.94 -7.60
N MET A 211 -20.64 16.26 -8.63
CA MET A 211 -22.04 15.85 -8.69
C MET A 211 -22.39 14.90 -7.54
N ARG A 212 -21.55 13.88 -7.29
CA ARG A 212 -21.77 12.93 -6.19
C ARG A 212 -21.66 13.58 -4.81
N VAL A 213 -20.68 14.47 -4.61
CA VAL A 213 -20.52 15.23 -3.36
C VAL A 213 -21.76 16.08 -3.08
N ARG A 214 -22.29 16.78 -4.08
CA ARG A 214 -23.54 17.55 -3.94
C ARG A 214 -24.74 16.68 -3.59
N GLN A 215 -24.79 15.47 -4.14
CA GLN A 215 -25.83 14.51 -3.79
C GLN A 215 -25.71 14.06 -2.32
N LEU A 216 -24.52 13.66 -1.88
CA LEU A 216 -24.27 13.24 -0.49
C LEU A 216 -24.55 14.37 0.52
N GLN A 217 -24.24 15.62 0.17
CA GLN A 217 -24.57 16.79 0.98
C GLN A 217 -26.09 16.97 1.14
N LYS A 218 -26.88 16.73 0.08
CA LYS A 218 -28.35 16.78 0.16
C LYS A 218 -28.93 15.61 0.95
N GLU A 219 -28.36 14.42 0.82
CA GLU A 219 -28.76 13.21 1.54
C GLU A 219 -28.43 13.31 3.05
N ASN A 220 -27.44 14.13 3.43
CA ASN A 220 -26.97 14.29 4.80
C ASN A 220 -26.92 15.78 5.21
N PRO A 221 -28.07 16.47 5.35
CA PRO A 221 -28.12 17.93 5.54
C PRO A 221 -27.46 18.40 6.84
N ASN A 222 -27.45 17.57 7.89
CA ASN A 222 -26.89 17.90 9.20
C ASN A 222 -25.41 17.51 9.35
N ALA A 223 -24.77 16.99 8.30
CA ALA A 223 -23.41 16.44 8.39
C ALA A 223 -22.29 17.49 8.19
N LYS A 224 -22.62 18.76 7.92
CA LYS A 224 -21.61 19.78 7.56
C LYS A 224 -20.52 19.92 8.62
N GLU A 225 -20.88 20.02 9.89
CA GLU A 225 -19.93 20.20 10.98
C GLU A 225 -19.06 18.96 11.19
N SER A 226 -19.68 17.77 11.26
CA SER A 226 -18.95 16.51 11.46
C SER A 226 -18.07 16.15 10.25
N TYR A 227 -18.47 16.53 9.03
CA TYR A 227 -17.64 16.42 7.83
C TYR A 227 -16.40 17.31 7.91
N LEU A 228 -16.55 18.58 8.30
CA LEU A 228 -15.42 19.51 8.42
C LEU A 228 -14.44 19.06 9.51
N LYS A 229 -14.98 18.64 10.67
CA LYS A 229 -14.17 18.06 11.74
C LYS A 229 -13.37 16.84 11.26
N LEU A 230 -14.03 15.91 10.56
CA LEU A 230 -13.36 14.74 10.00
C LEU A 230 -12.26 15.12 8.99
N LYS A 231 -12.51 16.13 8.15
CA LYS A 231 -11.51 16.60 7.20
C LYS A 231 -10.23 17.07 7.90
N ASP A 232 -10.36 17.80 9.02
CA ASP A 232 -9.21 18.26 9.80
C ASP A 232 -8.51 17.11 10.53
N GLU A 233 -9.27 16.15 11.07
CA GLU A 233 -8.71 14.92 11.66
C GLU A 233 -7.95 14.06 10.63
N LEU A 234 -8.48 13.91 9.42
CA LEU A 234 -7.77 13.19 8.35
C LEU A 234 -6.45 13.87 7.99
N ARG A 235 -6.40 15.21 8.05
CA ARG A 235 -5.17 15.96 7.82
C ARG A 235 -4.11 15.70 8.90
N SER A 236 -4.50 15.61 10.18
CA SER A 236 -3.54 15.26 11.25
C SER A 236 -3.04 13.82 11.13
N LEU A 237 -3.85 12.93 10.56
CA LEU A 237 -3.46 11.55 10.21
C LEU A 237 -2.58 11.46 8.94
N GLY A 238 -2.21 12.59 8.33
CA GLY A 238 -1.32 12.63 7.16
C GLY A 238 -2.04 12.55 5.81
N VAL A 239 -3.38 12.44 5.79
CA VAL A 239 -4.14 12.47 4.54
C VAL A 239 -4.19 13.92 4.03
N THR A 240 -3.49 14.19 2.94
CA THR A 240 -3.54 15.50 2.28
C THR A 240 -4.33 15.41 0.97
N PRO A 241 -4.89 16.53 0.48
CA PRO A 241 -5.55 16.56 -0.82
C PRO A 241 -4.66 16.08 -1.97
N SER A 242 -3.35 16.35 -1.94
CA SER A 242 -2.41 15.96 -3.00
C SER A 242 -1.98 14.49 -2.94
N THR A 243 -2.10 13.84 -1.78
CA THR A 243 -1.67 12.44 -1.58
C THR A 243 -2.83 11.48 -1.28
N THR A 244 -4.07 11.92 -1.48
CA THR A 244 -5.26 11.09 -1.20
C THR A 244 -5.27 9.75 -1.94
N TYR A 245 -4.64 9.66 -3.13
CA TYR A 245 -4.50 8.39 -3.84
C TYR A 245 -3.82 7.28 -3.00
N LEU A 246 -2.98 7.62 -2.02
CA LEU A 246 -2.36 6.64 -1.13
C LEU A 246 -3.34 6.00 -0.14
N TYR A 247 -4.55 6.54 -0.01
CA TYR A 247 -5.53 6.15 1.00
C TYR A 247 -6.83 5.57 0.43
N ILE A 248 -6.91 5.38 -0.89
CA ILE A 248 -8.04 4.70 -1.55
C ILE A 248 -7.75 3.21 -1.75
N GLN A 249 -8.76 2.41 -2.10
CA GLN A 249 -8.58 0.97 -2.31
C GLN A 249 -7.38 0.67 -3.22
N GLY A 250 -6.44 -0.15 -2.71
CA GLY A 250 -5.17 -0.46 -3.37
C GLY A 250 -5.34 -1.01 -4.78
N HIS A 251 -6.14 -2.08 -4.95
CA HIS A 251 -6.46 -2.63 -6.27
C HIS A 251 -7.10 -1.62 -7.22
N HIS A 252 -7.96 -0.72 -6.72
CA HIS A 252 -8.56 0.29 -7.57
C HIS A 252 -7.50 1.26 -8.11
N LEU A 253 -6.61 1.77 -7.25
CA LEU A 253 -5.49 2.59 -7.69
C LEU A 253 -4.58 1.84 -8.66
N PHE A 254 -4.17 0.62 -8.29
CA PHE A 254 -3.21 -0.18 -9.04
C PHE A 254 -3.77 -0.56 -10.42
N ASP A 255 -4.90 -1.27 -10.45
CA ASP A 255 -5.43 -1.91 -11.66
C ASP A 255 -6.21 -0.93 -12.56
N ASN A 256 -6.95 0.02 -11.98
CA ASN A 256 -7.83 0.91 -12.75
C ASN A 256 -7.21 2.27 -13.07
N ILE A 257 -6.17 2.71 -12.35
CA ILE A 257 -5.57 4.03 -12.54
C ILE A 257 -4.12 3.91 -13.03
N VAL A 258 -3.23 3.32 -12.21
CA VAL A 258 -1.78 3.36 -12.47
C VAL A 258 -1.37 2.43 -13.61
N VAL A 259 -1.80 1.17 -13.61
CA VAL A 259 -1.46 0.21 -14.67
C VAL A 259 -1.92 0.69 -16.06
N PRO A 260 -3.15 1.21 -16.26
CA PRO A 260 -3.56 1.77 -17.54
C PRO A 260 -2.71 2.96 -18.01
N VAL A 261 -2.32 3.85 -17.09
CA VAL A 261 -1.45 5.00 -17.42
C VAL A 261 -0.05 4.50 -17.79
N LEU A 262 0.55 3.64 -16.98
CA LEU A 262 1.86 3.04 -17.24
C LEU A 262 1.89 2.31 -18.58
N LYS A 263 0.85 1.54 -18.93
CA LYS A 263 0.75 0.89 -20.23
C LYS A 263 0.88 1.88 -21.38
N ARG A 264 0.14 3.00 -21.33
CA ARG A 264 0.22 4.03 -22.39
C ARG A 264 1.59 4.67 -22.49
N VAL A 265 2.24 4.96 -21.36
CA VAL A 265 3.59 5.54 -21.33
C VAL A 265 4.61 4.54 -21.88
N CYS A 266 4.59 3.30 -21.37
CA CYS A 266 5.53 2.26 -21.79
C CYS A 266 5.36 1.91 -23.27
N ASP A 267 4.13 1.79 -23.78
CA ASP A 267 3.87 1.54 -25.20
C ASP A 267 4.51 2.60 -26.11
N LEU A 268 4.49 3.88 -25.70
CA LEU A 268 5.13 4.95 -26.47
C LEU A 268 6.66 4.89 -26.39
N LEU A 269 7.21 4.68 -25.20
CA LEU A 269 8.66 4.56 -25.00
C LEU A 269 9.26 3.35 -25.74
N VAL A 270 8.51 2.24 -25.80
CA VAL A 270 8.90 1.05 -26.56
C VAL A 270 8.92 1.36 -28.05
N ARG A 271 7.87 1.98 -28.58
CA ARG A 271 7.82 2.39 -29.99
C ARG A 271 8.92 3.38 -30.35
N GLU A 272 9.19 4.35 -29.48
CA GLU A 272 10.28 5.31 -29.69
C GLU A 272 11.63 4.59 -29.86
N ARG A 273 11.91 3.59 -29.02
CA ARG A 273 13.13 2.78 -29.12
C ARG A 273 13.14 1.91 -30.38
N GLU A 274 12.02 1.29 -30.73
CA GLU A 274 11.91 0.50 -31.96
C GLU A 274 12.13 1.36 -33.21
N ASP A 275 11.57 2.58 -33.25
CA ASP A 275 11.75 3.53 -34.33
C ASP A 275 13.20 4.01 -34.44
N GLU A 276 13.89 4.22 -33.32
CA GLU A 276 15.34 4.50 -33.31
C GLU A 276 16.15 3.35 -33.91
N ILE A 277 15.88 2.11 -33.50
CA ILE A 277 16.54 0.92 -34.06
C ILE A 277 16.29 0.84 -35.57
N ASN A 278 15.05 1.07 -36.00
CA ASN A 278 14.66 1.03 -37.41
C ASN A 278 15.37 2.11 -38.24
N ARG A 279 15.51 3.33 -37.70
CA ARG A 279 16.19 4.45 -38.38
C ARG A 279 17.71 4.26 -38.45
N ASN A 280 18.32 3.67 -37.42
CA ASN A 280 19.78 3.58 -37.28
C ASN A 280 20.39 2.30 -37.87
N ALA A 281 19.58 1.27 -38.12
CA ALA A 281 20.08 0.01 -38.65
C ALA A 281 20.64 0.16 -40.08
N VAL A 282 21.86 -0.34 -40.31
CA VAL A 282 22.52 -0.26 -41.62
C VAL A 282 21.94 -1.30 -42.59
N HIS A 283 21.57 -2.48 -42.07
CA HIS A 283 21.01 -3.59 -42.84
C HIS A 283 19.92 -4.35 -42.08
N ASP A 284 19.07 -5.06 -42.83
CA ASP A 284 17.91 -5.81 -42.30
C ASP A 284 18.27 -6.84 -41.22
N THR A 285 19.41 -7.52 -41.34
CA THR A 285 19.87 -8.50 -40.34
C THR A 285 20.20 -7.82 -39.01
N GLN A 286 20.89 -6.67 -39.06
CA GLN A 286 21.19 -5.89 -37.86
C GLN A 286 19.89 -5.40 -37.22
N ARG A 287 18.97 -4.84 -38.01
CA ARG A 287 17.66 -4.37 -37.52
C ARG A 287 16.91 -5.46 -36.77
N ARG A 288 16.80 -6.66 -37.35
CA ARG A 288 16.10 -7.80 -36.73
C ARG A 288 16.77 -8.27 -35.45
N ASN A 289 18.10 -8.33 -35.43
CA ASN A 289 18.86 -8.74 -34.25
C ASN A 289 18.67 -7.75 -33.09
N GLU A 290 18.77 -6.45 -33.35
CA GLU A 290 18.59 -5.40 -32.34
C GLU A 290 17.15 -5.37 -31.80
N LEU A 291 16.13 -5.43 -32.67
CA LEU A 291 14.73 -5.50 -32.24
C LEU A 291 14.46 -6.74 -31.37
N SER A 292 15.02 -7.89 -31.75
CA SER A 292 14.87 -9.12 -30.96
C SER A 292 15.58 -9.00 -29.61
N SER A 293 16.80 -8.46 -29.58
CA SER A 293 17.57 -8.24 -28.35
C SER A 293 16.84 -7.31 -27.40
N TYR A 294 16.31 -6.20 -27.93
CA TYR A 294 15.52 -5.24 -27.16
C TYR A 294 14.23 -5.86 -26.63
N GLY A 295 13.45 -6.52 -27.49
CA GLY A 295 12.20 -7.18 -27.09
C GLY A 295 12.38 -8.29 -26.05
N HIS A 296 13.55 -8.95 -25.99
CA HIS A 296 13.89 -9.91 -24.94
C HIS A 296 14.33 -9.26 -23.62
N SER A 297 14.74 -7.99 -23.65
CA SER A 297 15.26 -7.28 -22.48
C SER A 297 14.20 -6.42 -21.77
N THR A 298 13.06 -6.17 -22.41
CA THR A 298 11.94 -5.45 -21.78
C THR A 298 11.20 -6.34 -20.79
N GLU A 299 10.59 -5.72 -19.79
CA GLU A 299 9.94 -6.40 -18.67
C GLU A 299 8.45 -6.14 -18.61
N ALA A 300 7.71 -6.95 -17.85
CA ALA A 300 6.28 -6.73 -17.65
C ALA A 300 6.00 -5.68 -16.57
N ILE A 301 5.04 -4.79 -16.81
CA ILE A 301 4.68 -3.68 -15.90
C ILE A 301 4.27 -4.18 -14.51
N ILE A 302 3.36 -5.16 -14.43
CA ILE A 302 2.77 -5.58 -13.14
C ILE A 302 3.84 -6.16 -12.19
N PRO A 303 4.71 -7.11 -12.63
CA PRO A 303 5.81 -7.59 -11.79
C PRO A 303 6.77 -6.48 -11.36
N MET A 304 7.11 -5.54 -12.25
CA MET A 304 7.99 -4.41 -11.90
C MET A 304 7.36 -3.50 -10.86
N LEU A 305 6.08 -3.16 -11.01
CA LEU A 305 5.35 -2.34 -10.05
C LEU A 305 5.23 -3.03 -8.68
N ARG A 306 4.98 -4.35 -8.64
CA ARG A 306 4.95 -5.12 -7.39
C ARG A 306 6.28 -5.18 -6.65
N ARG A 307 7.40 -5.05 -7.38
CA ARG A 307 8.76 -5.03 -6.83
C ARG A 307 9.29 -3.62 -6.62
N ASN A 308 8.53 -2.59 -6.98
CA ASN A 308 8.90 -1.21 -6.80
C ASN A 308 9.05 -0.91 -5.30
N VAL A 309 10.21 -0.39 -4.91
CA VAL A 309 10.52 0.02 -3.52
C VAL A 309 10.76 1.53 -3.40
N GLY A 310 10.44 2.32 -4.43
CA GLY A 310 10.67 3.77 -4.45
C GLY A 310 9.79 4.58 -3.48
N TYR A 311 8.96 3.93 -2.67
CA TYR A 311 8.15 4.54 -1.61
C TYR A 311 8.93 4.84 -0.32
N THR A 312 10.25 4.66 -0.27
CA THR A 312 11.05 4.83 0.95
C THR A 312 10.97 6.21 1.58
N ASN A 313 10.65 7.24 0.79
CA ASN A 313 10.48 8.62 1.23
C ASN A 313 9.00 9.01 1.40
N ALA A 314 8.07 8.09 1.16
CA ALA A 314 6.65 8.34 1.38
C ALA A 314 6.38 8.46 2.88
N GLU A 315 5.72 9.53 3.31
CA GLU A 315 5.40 9.75 4.73
C GLU A 315 4.71 8.54 5.41
N PRO A 316 3.74 7.84 4.78
CA PRO A 316 3.17 6.63 5.37
C PRO A 316 4.20 5.52 5.65
N PHE A 317 5.24 5.40 4.81
CA PHE A 317 6.29 4.42 5.00
C PHE A 317 7.26 4.82 6.12
N LEU A 318 7.57 6.12 6.22
CA LEU A 318 8.42 6.65 7.30
C LEU A 318 7.78 6.43 8.67
N ARG A 319 6.47 6.67 8.80
CA ARG A 319 5.72 6.38 10.04
C ARG A 319 5.79 4.91 10.44
N LEU A 320 5.58 3.99 9.49
CA LEU A 320 5.72 2.56 9.74
C LEU A 320 7.12 2.21 10.27
N LYS A 321 8.17 2.79 9.68
CA LYS A 321 9.55 2.58 10.15
C LYS A 321 9.77 3.11 11.56
N GLU A 322 9.18 4.25 11.90
CA GLU A 322 9.30 4.85 13.24
C GLU A 322 8.64 3.98 14.31
N ASP A 323 7.47 3.40 14.00
CA ASP A 323 6.78 2.49 14.93
C ASP A 323 7.61 1.22 15.18
N ILE A 324 8.15 0.62 14.10
CA ILE A 324 9.02 -0.56 14.21
C ILE A 324 10.29 -0.21 15.01
N TYR A 325 10.87 0.97 14.75
CA TYR A 325 12.03 1.44 15.50
C TYR A 325 11.72 1.57 17.00
N THR A 326 10.61 2.20 17.35
CA THR A 326 10.17 2.42 18.73
C THR A 326 9.88 1.10 19.44
N PHE A 327 9.20 0.17 18.77
CA PHE A 327 8.93 -1.16 19.29
C PHE A 327 10.21 -1.94 19.62
N LEU A 328 11.23 -1.83 18.75
CA LEU A 328 12.49 -2.56 18.92
C LEU A 328 13.47 -1.88 19.88
N ASN A 329 13.27 -0.61 20.18
CA ASN A 329 14.11 0.19 21.07
C ASN A 329 13.22 0.94 22.09
N PRO A 330 12.50 0.21 22.96
CA PRO A 330 11.64 0.85 23.94
C PRO A 330 12.49 1.77 24.84
N PRO A 331 12.01 2.98 25.16
CA PRO A 331 12.74 3.87 26.05
C PRO A 331 12.99 3.14 27.37
N SER A 332 14.26 2.97 27.72
CA SER A 332 14.66 2.36 28.98
C SER A 332 13.97 3.11 30.11
N GLN A 333 13.09 2.41 30.85
CA GLN A 333 12.50 2.93 32.08
C GLN A 333 13.66 3.44 32.94
N GLN A 334 13.71 4.75 33.18
CA GLN A 334 14.61 5.29 34.19
C GLN A 334 14.32 4.52 35.49
N PRO A 335 15.35 4.01 36.18
CA PRO A 335 15.13 3.47 37.51
C PRO A 335 14.47 4.57 38.34
N THR A 336 13.26 4.30 38.81
CA THR A 336 12.68 5.08 39.91
C THR A 336 13.56 4.80 41.12
N ASP A 337 14.45 5.74 41.44
CA ASP A 337 15.20 5.79 42.70
C ASP A 337 14.26 5.88 43.91
#